data_AF-A0A5A4DTN6-F1
#
_entry.id   AF-A0A5A4DTN6-F1
#
_cell.length_a   1.000
_cell.length_b   1.000
_cell.length_c   1.000
_cell.angle_alpha   90.00
_cell.angle_beta   90.00
_cell.angle_gamma   90.00
#
_symmetry.space_group_name_H-M   'P 1'
#
loop_
_entity.id
_entity.type
_entity.pdbx_description
1 polymer ?
#
loop_
_entity_poly.entity_id
_entity_poly.type
_entity_poly.pdbx_seq_one_letter_code
_entity_poly.pdbx_strand_id
1 'polypeptide(L)'
;LWLREQGHPVDGFELSELAITQFFDENNLSAERSEVGPYQCHRHEDLRIYQGDFFAAPELGQRYRLVYDRAALIALPGAMRRQYAALMSRLVEAGGQVLLVTLEYQPEQQLQPPFSVGEMEVRTLFERDFGVEVLGRGAELGHPR
;
A
#
# COMPACT_ATOMS: atom_id res chain seq x y z
N LEU A 1 -13.64 9.73 1.39
CA LEU A 1 -12.50 9.40 0.49
C LEU A 1 -11.52 10.57 0.41
N TRP A 2 -10.54 10.63 1.31
CA TRP A 2 -9.78 11.86 1.55
C TRP A 2 -8.98 12.39 0.34
N LEU A 3 -8.09 11.59 -0.28
CA LEU A 3 -7.28 12.06 -1.43
C LEU A 3 -8.13 12.49 -2.63
N ARG A 4 -9.22 11.76 -2.91
CA ARG A 4 -10.17 12.12 -3.97
C ARG A 4 -10.88 13.44 -3.66
N GLU A 5 -11.29 13.65 -2.41
CA GLU A 5 -11.89 14.91 -1.95
C GLU A 5 -10.90 16.09 -2.05
N GLN A 6 -9.59 15.82 -2.07
CA GLN A 6 -8.57 16.82 -2.37
C GLN A 6 -8.32 17.01 -3.89
N GLY A 7 -9.07 16.32 -4.75
CA GLY A 7 -8.96 16.42 -6.21
C GLY A 7 -7.87 15.56 -6.84
N HIS A 8 -7.37 14.54 -6.13
CA HIS A 8 -6.36 13.63 -6.67
C HIS A 8 -6.99 12.34 -7.22
N PRO A 9 -6.57 11.86 -8.42
CA PRO A 9 -6.88 10.51 -8.86
C PRO A 9 -6.19 9.49 -7.95
N VAL A 10 -6.87 8.38 -7.67
CA VAL A 10 -6.41 7.36 -6.72
C VAL A 10 -6.49 5.98 -7.36
N ASP A 11 -5.38 5.25 -7.32
CA ASP A 11 -5.31 3.84 -7.64
C ASP A 11 -5.04 3.05 -6.36
N GLY A 12 -5.88 2.04 -6.11
CA GLY A 12 -5.70 1.04 -5.05
C GLY A 12 -5.49 -0.35 -5.64
N PHE A 13 -4.86 -1.23 -4.87
CA PHE A 13 -4.66 -2.64 -5.21
C PHE A 13 -5.18 -3.48 -4.05
N GLU A 14 -6.03 -4.46 -4.34
CA GLU A 14 -6.64 -5.35 -3.35
C GLU A 14 -6.89 -6.72 -3.98
N LEU A 15 -6.66 -7.81 -3.25
CA LEU A 15 -6.90 -9.17 -3.75
C LEU A 15 -8.37 -9.60 -3.57
N SER A 16 -9.01 -9.14 -2.50
CA SER A 16 -10.32 -9.57 -2.04
C SER A 16 -11.46 -8.80 -2.72
N GLU A 17 -12.22 -9.47 -3.60
CA GLU A 17 -13.45 -8.88 -4.18
C GLU A 17 -14.43 -8.42 -3.09
N LEU A 18 -14.50 -9.16 -1.98
CA LEU A 18 -15.38 -8.82 -0.87
C LEU A 18 -14.98 -7.47 -0.26
N ALA A 19 -13.70 -7.24 0.00
CA ALA A 19 -13.21 -5.98 0.56
C ALA A 19 -13.45 -4.80 -0.40
N ILE A 20 -13.25 -5.03 -1.70
CA ILE A 20 -13.50 -4.01 -2.73
C ILE A 20 -14.99 -3.65 -2.76
N THR A 21 -15.87 -4.65 -2.79
CA THR A 21 -17.32 -4.45 -2.82
C THR A 21 -17.79 -3.68 -1.57
N GLN A 22 -17.35 -4.12 -0.38
CA GLN A 22 -17.63 -3.45 0.88
C GLN A 22 -17.15 -2.00 0.88
N PHE A 23 -15.95 -1.73 0.38
CA PHE A 23 -15.41 -0.38 0.29
C PHE A 23 -16.30 0.55 -0.55
N PHE A 24 -16.76 0.11 -1.73
CA PHE A 24 -17.65 0.92 -2.56
C PHE A 24 -19.02 1.11 -1.89
N ASP A 25 -19.58 0.06 -1.29
CA ASP A 25 -20.86 0.11 -0.58
C ASP A 25 -20.83 1.06 0.63
N GLU A 26 -19.81 0.94 1.49
CA GLU A 26 -19.63 1.78 2.69
C GLU A 26 -19.46 3.26 2.34
N ASN A 27 -18.89 3.56 1.18
CA ASN A 27 -18.72 4.93 0.68
C ASN A 27 -19.91 5.40 -0.18
N ASN A 28 -20.96 4.59 -0.35
CA ASN A 28 -22.12 4.86 -1.21
C ASN A 28 -21.75 5.18 -2.67
N LEU A 29 -20.84 4.40 -3.25
CA LEU A 29 -20.32 4.59 -4.61
C LEU A 29 -20.70 3.41 -5.49
N SER A 30 -21.03 3.70 -6.76
CA SER A 30 -21.22 2.65 -7.77
C SER A 30 -19.97 2.53 -8.65
N ALA A 31 -19.41 1.32 -8.71
CA ALA A 31 -18.22 1.03 -9.52
C ALA A 31 -18.58 0.39 -10.86
N GLU A 32 -17.95 0.85 -11.93
CA GLU A 32 -17.89 0.17 -13.22
C GLU A 32 -16.76 -0.86 -13.20
N ARG A 33 -17.02 -2.07 -13.71
CA ARG A 33 -16.05 -3.16 -13.79
C ARG A 33 -15.50 -3.29 -15.21
N SER A 34 -14.18 -3.36 -15.35
CA SER A 34 -13.50 -3.60 -16.63
C SER A 34 -12.22 -4.42 -16.44
N GLU A 35 -11.79 -5.14 -17.46
CA GLU A 35 -10.50 -5.84 -17.46
C GLU A 35 -9.39 -4.87 -17.89
N VAL A 36 -8.31 -4.79 -17.10
CA VAL A 36 -7.14 -3.95 -17.41
C VAL A 36 -5.87 -4.73 -17.07
N GLY A 37 -5.21 -5.25 -18.11
CA GLY A 37 -4.05 -6.13 -17.92
C GLY A 37 -4.44 -7.37 -17.11
N PRO A 38 -3.70 -7.71 -16.03
CA PRO A 38 -4.01 -8.88 -15.20
C PRO A 38 -5.11 -8.61 -14.15
N TYR A 39 -5.74 -7.43 -14.16
CA TYR A 39 -6.66 -6.99 -13.12
C TYR A 39 -8.11 -6.89 -13.59
N GLN A 40 -9.02 -7.19 -12.68
CA GLN A 40 -10.38 -6.64 -12.75
C GLN A 40 -10.37 -5.26 -12.08
N CYS A 41 -10.49 -4.19 -12.87
CA CYS A 41 -10.55 -2.82 -12.40
C CYS A 41 -11.99 -2.46 -12.00
N HIS A 42 -12.17 -2.01 -10.76
CA HIS A 42 -13.41 -1.41 -10.25
C HIS A 42 -13.21 0.10 -10.17
N ARG A 43 -13.97 0.86 -10.98
CA ARG A 43 -13.75 2.29 -11.16
C ARG A 43 -14.98 3.11 -10.79
N HIS A 44 -14.77 4.18 -10.05
CA HIS A 44 -15.73 5.26 -9.84
C HIS A 44 -15.04 6.60 -10.09
N GLU A 45 -15.37 7.28 -11.19
CA GLU A 45 -14.70 8.52 -11.61
C GLU A 45 -13.15 8.36 -11.69
N ASP A 46 -12.41 9.09 -10.85
CA ASP A 46 -10.96 9.08 -10.77
C ASP A 46 -10.41 8.13 -9.68
N LEU A 47 -11.29 7.32 -9.06
CA LEU A 47 -10.92 6.24 -8.15
C LEU A 47 -10.95 4.91 -8.90
N ARG A 48 -9.83 4.20 -8.88
CA ARG A 48 -9.69 2.85 -9.43
C ARG A 48 -9.18 1.92 -8.36
N ILE A 49 -9.82 0.77 -8.19
CA ILE A 49 -9.27 -0.34 -7.40
C ILE A 49 -9.04 -1.52 -8.34
N TYR A 50 -7.77 -1.89 -8.46
CA TYR A 50 -7.33 -3.04 -9.24
C TYR A 50 -7.42 -4.29 -8.36
N GLN A 51 -8.40 -5.14 -8.67
CA GLN A 51 -8.55 -6.43 -8.02
C GLN A 51 -7.50 -7.40 -8.57
N GLY A 52 -6.52 -7.77 -7.75
CA GLY A 52 -5.46 -8.72 -8.12
C GLY A 52 -4.17 -8.53 -7.33
N ASP A 53 -3.13 -9.25 -7.75
CA ASP A 53 -1.83 -9.23 -7.09
C ASP A 53 -1.08 -7.90 -7.37
N PHE A 54 -0.76 -7.14 -6.32
CA PHE A 54 0.04 -5.92 -6.42
C PHE A 54 1.40 -6.14 -7.11
N PHE A 55 1.99 -7.34 -7.02
CA PHE A 55 3.27 -7.62 -7.68
C PHE A 55 3.20 -7.58 -9.21
N ALA A 56 2.01 -7.67 -9.80
CA ALA A 56 1.76 -7.49 -11.23
C ALA A 56 1.54 -6.02 -11.65
N ALA A 57 1.62 -5.06 -10.73
CA ALA A 57 1.33 -3.64 -11.01
C ALA A 57 2.15 -3.04 -12.16
N PRO A 58 3.42 -3.45 -12.42
CA PRO A 58 4.16 -2.97 -13.59
C PRO A 58 3.48 -3.25 -14.94
N GLU A 59 2.60 -4.24 -15.03
CA GLU A 59 1.85 -4.56 -16.26
C GLU A 59 0.86 -3.47 -16.66
N LEU A 60 0.45 -2.61 -15.71
CA LEU A 60 -0.41 -1.46 -16.00
C LEU A 60 0.34 -0.32 -16.71
N GLY A 61 1.68 -0.34 -16.72
CA GLY A 61 2.50 0.73 -17.28
C GLY A 61 2.36 2.08 -16.57
N GLN A 62 1.80 2.09 -15.35
CA GLN A 62 1.56 3.30 -14.57
C GLN A 62 2.73 3.57 -13.61
N ARG A 63 2.91 4.86 -13.31
CA ARG A 63 3.82 5.33 -12.26
C ARG A 63 3.10 6.35 -11.40
N TYR A 64 3.54 6.47 -10.15
CA TYR A 64 2.86 7.23 -9.12
C TYR A 64 3.77 8.29 -8.53
N ARG A 65 3.25 9.52 -8.40
CA ARG A 65 3.94 10.61 -7.71
C ARG A 65 3.85 10.48 -6.19
N LEU A 66 2.74 9.95 -5.68
CA LEU A 66 2.47 9.81 -4.24
C LEU A 66 2.01 8.38 -3.95
N VAL A 67 2.54 7.81 -2.87
CA VAL A 67 2.10 6.51 -2.34
C VAL A 67 1.77 6.67 -0.85
N TYR A 68 0.68 6.05 -0.44
CA TYR A 68 0.34 5.86 0.96
C TYR A 68 0.38 4.36 1.28
N ASP A 69 1.39 3.93 2.04
CA ASP A 69 1.52 2.56 2.53
C ASP A 69 1.20 2.54 4.01
N ARG A 70 0.00 2.06 4.33
CA ARG A 70 -0.39 1.69 5.68
C ARG A 70 -0.94 0.28 5.63
N ALA A 71 -0.43 -0.57 6.52
CA ALA A 71 -0.82 -1.97 6.59
C ALA A 71 -0.53 -2.80 5.33
N ALA A 72 0.26 -2.31 4.35
CA ALA A 72 0.66 -3.11 3.19
C ALA A 72 2.04 -3.77 3.41
N LEU A 73 3.10 -2.98 3.64
CA LEU A 73 4.43 -3.55 3.92
C LEU A 73 4.42 -4.50 5.13
N ILE A 74 3.74 -4.10 6.20
CA ILE A 74 3.65 -4.88 7.44
C ILE A 74 2.71 -6.09 7.33
N ALA A 75 1.93 -6.23 6.24
CA ALA A 75 1.18 -7.45 5.97
C ALA A 75 2.05 -8.55 5.33
N LEU A 76 3.25 -8.21 4.84
CA LEU A 76 4.10 -9.13 4.09
C LEU A 76 5.10 -9.88 4.98
N PRO A 77 5.28 -11.19 4.74
CA PRO A 77 6.40 -11.95 5.32
C PRO A 77 7.75 -11.35 4.93
N GLY A 78 8.76 -11.48 5.80
CA GLY A 78 10.09 -10.89 5.58
C GLY A 78 10.75 -11.26 4.25
N ALA A 79 10.49 -12.46 3.72
CA ALA A 79 11.02 -12.90 2.43
C ALA A 79 10.52 -12.06 1.24
N MET A 80 9.32 -11.47 1.34
CA MET A 80 8.70 -10.70 0.25
C MET A 80 9.01 -9.20 0.32
N ARG A 81 9.43 -8.67 1.48
CA ARG A 81 9.59 -7.22 1.70
C ARG A 81 10.64 -6.58 0.81
N ARG A 82 11.74 -7.28 0.52
CA ARG A 82 12.76 -6.80 -0.43
C ARG A 82 12.21 -6.67 -1.85
N GLN A 83 11.43 -7.64 -2.29
CA GLN A 83 10.77 -7.58 -3.60
C GLN A 83 9.73 -6.46 -3.63
N TYR A 84 8.99 -6.28 -2.54
CA TYR A 84 8.02 -5.20 -2.40
C TYR A 84 8.67 -3.82 -2.47
N ALA A 85 9.74 -3.58 -1.70
CA ALA A 85 10.46 -2.30 -1.71
C ALA A 85 11.08 -1.99 -3.09
N ALA A 86 11.66 -3.00 -3.75
CA ALA A 86 12.19 -2.86 -5.10
C ALA A 86 11.09 -2.62 -6.15
N LEU A 87 9.90 -3.17 -5.96
CA LEU A 87 8.75 -2.87 -6.81
C LEU A 87 8.26 -1.44 -6.57
N MET A 88 8.15 -1.02 -5.31
CA MET A 88 7.77 0.34 -4.94
C MET A 88 8.66 1.38 -5.62
N SER A 89 9.99 1.20 -5.59
CA SER A 89 10.92 2.14 -6.24
C SER A 89 10.77 2.19 -7.77
N ARG A 90 10.29 1.12 -8.41
CA ARG A 90 10.00 1.11 -9.85
C ARG A 90 8.68 1.83 -10.18
N LEU A 91 7.68 1.70 -9.31
CA LEU A 91 6.36 2.29 -9.50
C LEU A 91 6.34 3.78 -9.15
N VAL A 92 7.18 4.24 -8.23
CA VAL A 92 7.25 5.66 -7.87
C VAL A 92 8.05 6.45 -8.89
N GLU A 93 7.56 7.62 -9.28
CA GLU A 93 8.25 8.54 -10.18
C GLU A 93 9.51 9.15 -9.53
N ALA A 94 10.45 9.63 -10.34
CA ALA A 94 11.57 10.40 -9.81
C ALA A 94 11.05 11.68 -9.12
N GLY A 95 11.44 11.89 -7.85
CA GLY A 95 10.92 12.98 -7.02
C GLY A 95 9.53 12.73 -6.44
N GLY A 96 8.98 11.52 -6.60
CA GLY A 96 7.78 11.07 -5.90
C GLY A 96 8.04 10.78 -4.42
N GLN A 97 6.96 10.62 -3.65
CA GLN A 97 7.02 10.45 -2.20
C GLN A 97 6.19 9.26 -1.74
N VAL A 98 6.67 8.58 -0.71
CA VAL A 98 5.97 7.48 -0.03
C VAL A 98 5.75 7.90 1.41
N LEU A 99 4.48 7.94 1.85
CA LEU A 99 4.13 8.00 3.25
C LEU A 99 3.92 6.57 3.76
N LEU A 100 4.89 6.08 4.53
CA LEU A 100 4.91 4.72 5.07
C LEU A 100 4.58 4.73 6.57
N VAL A 101 3.64 3.87 6.97
CA VAL A 101 3.26 3.63 8.36
C VAL A 101 3.59 2.18 8.71
N THR A 102 4.53 1.99 9.65
CA THR A 102 4.89 0.67 10.17
C THR A 102 4.53 0.52 11.65
N LEU A 103 4.62 -0.71 12.15
CA LEU A 103 4.49 -1.04 13.57
C LEU A 103 5.79 -1.69 14.05
N GLU A 104 6.20 -1.36 15.27
CA GLU A 104 7.37 -1.93 15.92
C GLU A 104 6.99 -2.43 17.32
N TYR A 105 7.22 -3.71 17.56
CA TYR A 105 7.00 -4.38 18.85
C TYR A 105 8.05 -5.48 19.06
N GLN A 106 8.09 -6.00 20.29
CA GLN A 106 9.07 -7.01 20.72
C GLN A 106 9.00 -8.28 19.83
N PRO A 107 10.14 -8.92 19.49
CA PRO A 107 10.24 -9.96 18.46
C PRO A 107 9.57 -11.30 18.77
N GLU A 108 8.70 -11.40 19.77
CA GLU A 108 8.16 -12.65 20.29
C GLU A 108 7.18 -13.30 19.29
N GLN A 109 7.80 -14.02 18.34
CA GLN A 109 7.27 -15.03 17.41
C GLN A 109 5.93 -14.70 16.75
N GLN A 110 5.98 -13.76 15.79
CA GLN A 110 4.84 -13.51 14.93
C GLN A 110 4.82 -14.40 13.69
N LEU A 111 3.80 -15.25 13.62
CA LEU A 111 3.50 -16.07 12.45
C LEU A 111 2.46 -15.43 11.53
N GLN A 112 1.84 -14.32 11.94
CA GLN A 112 0.70 -13.70 11.25
C GLN A 112 0.82 -12.17 11.27
N PRO A 113 0.34 -11.49 10.22
CA PRO A 113 0.35 -10.03 10.15
C PRO A 113 -0.56 -9.35 11.21
N PRO A 114 -0.43 -8.03 11.44
CA PRO A 114 0.72 -7.24 10.98
C PRO A 114 2.02 -7.78 11.58
N PHE A 115 3.12 -7.63 10.86
CA PHE A 115 4.48 -8.02 11.24
C PHE A 115 5.31 -6.82 11.70
N SER A 116 6.24 -7.03 12.64
CA SER A 116 7.12 -5.97 13.15
C SER A 116 8.02 -5.51 12.01
N VAL A 117 8.03 -4.21 11.74
CA VAL A 117 8.93 -3.56 10.80
C VAL A 117 9.42 -2.27 11.45
N GLY A 118 10.52 -2.39 12.20
CA GLY A 118 11.19 -1.26 12.83
C GLY A 118 11.97 -0.40 11.84
N GLU A 119 12.42 0.76 12.30
CA GLU A 119 13.11 1.75 11.46
C GLU A 119 14.34 1.20 10.73
N MET A 120 15.15 0.38 11.40
CA MET A 120 16.36 -0.23 10.80
C MET A 120 16.02 -1.07 9.56
N GLU A 121 14.90 -1.79 9.59
CA GLU A 121 14.45 -2.58 8.45
C GLU A 121 13.93 -1.68 7.33
N VAL A 122 13.15 -0.64 7.66
CA VAL A 122 12.71 0.37 6.69
C VAL A 122 13.90 0.99 5.97
N ARG A 123 14.93 1.43 6.72
CA ARG A 123 16.15 1.99 6.15
C ARG A 123 16.84 1.00 5.21
N THR A 124 17.03 -0.24 5.67
CA THR A 124 17.61 -1.32 4.85
C THR A 124 16.84 -1.56 3.54
N LEU A 125 15.51 -1.48 3.58
CA LEU A 125 14.66 -1.74 2.42
C LEU A 125 14.64 -0.58 1.41
N PHE A 126 14.64 0.68 1.89
CA PHE A 126 14.30 1.83 1.06
C PHE A 126 15.43 2.83 0.82
N GLU A 127 16.47 2.92 1.67
CA GLU A 127 17.49 3.99 1.57
C GLU A 127 18.34 3.94 0.30
N ARG A 128 18.38 2.80 -0.40
CA ARG A 128 19.05 2.72 -1.70
C ARG A 128 18.38 3.61 -2.74
N ASP A 129 17.05 3.66 -2.73
CA ASP A 129 16.25 4.29 -3.79
C ASP A 129 15.50 5.55 -3.31
N PHE A 130 15.38 5.76 -1.99
CA PHE A 130 14.64 6.87 -1.38
C PHE A 130 15.44 7.54 -0.25
N GLY A 131 15.20 8.83 -0.01
CA GLY A 131 15.56 9.47 1.26
C GLY A 131 14.56 9.09 2.35
N VAL A 132 15.05 8.58 3.48
CA VAL A 132 14.19 8.10 4.59
C VAL A 132 14.25 9.06 5.78
N GLU A 133 13.11 9.69 6.07
CA GLU A 133 12.89 10.59 7.21
C GLU A 133 11.81 10.03 8.13
N VAL A 134 12.06 10.05 9.45
CA VAL A 134 11.07 9.66 10.46
C VAL A 134 10.25 10.91 10.82
N LEU A 135 8.98 10.93 10.40
CA LEU A 135 8.08 12.06 10.65
C LEU A 135 7.48 12.06 12.07
N GLY A 136 7.40 10.89 12.72
CA GLY A 136 6.85 10.78 14.06
C GLY A 136 6.81 9.35 14.58
N ARG A 137 6.62 9.22 15.90
CA ARG A 137 6.36 7.94 16.58
C ARG A 137 5.24 8.16 17.59
N GLY A 138 4.26 7.27 17.59
CA GLY A 138 3.17 7.26 18.55
C GLY A 138 3.09 5.88 19.21
N ALA A 139 2.93 5.85 20.52
CA ALA A 139 2.60 4.61 21.22
C ALA A 139 1.10 4.36 21.09
N GLU A 140 0.70 3.22 20.54
CA GLU A 140 -0.71 2.77 20.59
C GLU A 140 -0.96 2.09 21.94
N LEU A 141 -1.43 2.88 22.91
CA LEU A 141 -1.86 2.36 24.21
C LEU A 141 -3.14 1.52 24.02
N GLY A 142 -3.08 0.23 24.36
CA GLY A 142 -4.23 -0.68 24.31
C GLY A 142 -4.36 -1.49 23.01
N HIS A 143 -3.40 -1.41 22.10
CA HIS A 143 -3.30 -2.38 21.00
C HIS A 143 -2.99 -3.77 21.60
N PRO A 144 -3.64 -4.86 21.16
CA PRO A 144 -3.47 -6.20 21.76
C PRO A 144 -2.06 -6.81 21.58
N ARG A 145 -1.16 -6.08 20.91
CA ARG A 145 0.23 -6.43 20.61
C ARG A 145 1.10 -5.21 20.77
#